data_AF-A0A4R2JY73-F1
#
_entry.id   AF-A0A4R2JY73-F1
#
_cell.length_a   1.000
_cell.length_b   1.000
_cell.length_c   1.000
_cell.angle_alpha   90.00
_cell.angle_beta   90.00
_cell.angle_gamma   90.00
#
_symmetry.space_group_name_H-M   'P 1'
#
loop_
_entity.id
_entity.type
_entity.pdbx_description
1 polymer ?
#
loop_
_entity_poly.entity_id
_entity_poly.type
_entity_poly.pdbx_seq_one_letter_code
_entity_poly.pdbx_strand_id
1 'polypeptide(L)' 'MTSVDEFVAIVRDEIGLPVTADDIARDLAELPGWDSVHLLTLLLIMERRTGRRISMPDVLEAKTLEQIYLLAVER' A
#
# COMPACT_ATOMS: atom_id res chain seq x y z
N MET A 1 -6.74 5.72 8.98
CA MET A 1 -7.08 5.19 7.66
C MET A 1 -8.43 4.52 7.74
N THR A 2 -9.38 4.93 6.92
CA THR A 2 -10.82 4.65 7.07
C THR A 2 -11.47 4.02 5.84
N SER A 3 -10.81 4.03 4.67
CA SER A 3 -11.30 3.39 3.45
C SER A 3 -10.15 3.05 2.48
N VAL A 4 -10.48 2.24 1.47
CA VAL A 4 -9.60 1.96 0.31
C VAL A 4 -9.33 3.22 -0.51
N ASP A 5 -10.31 4.12 -0.66
CA ASP A 5 -10.12 5.38 -1.39
C ASP A 5 -9.08 6.29 -0.75
N GLU A 6 -9.05 6.35 0.60
CA GLU A 6 -8.02 7.09 1.32
C GLU A 6 -6.62 6.50 1.07
N PHE A 7 -6.53 5.17 0.99
CA PHE A 7 -5.29 4.46 0.70
C PHE A 7 -4.81 4.70 -0.74
N VAL A 8 -5.71 4.62 -1.72
CA VAL A 8 -5.39 4.95 -3.12
C VAL A 8 -4.92 6.40 -3.25
N ALA A 9 -5.54 7.34 -2.54
CA ALA A 9 -5.10 8.73 -2.50
C ALA A 9 -3.69 8.87 -1.92
N ILE A 10 -3.33 8.13 -0.87
CA ILE A 10 -1.95 8.12 -0.33
C ILE A 10 -0.95 7.62 -1.37
N VAL A 11 -1.23 6.49 -2.02
CA VAL A 11 -0.33 5.93 -3.03
C VAL A 11 -0.16 6.90 -4.20
N ARG A 12 -1.22 7.58 -4.62
CA ARG A 12 -1.12 8.59 -5.68
C ARG A 12 -0.39 9.85 -5.24
N ASP A 13 -0.76 10.42 -4.10
CA ASP A 13 -0.37 11.78 -3.71
C ASP A 13 0.98 11.81 -2.96
N GLU A 14 1.32 10.75 -2.22
CA GLU A 14 2.57 10.67 -1.44
C GLU A 14 3.63 9.80 -2.12
N ILE A 15 3.23 8.75 -2.84
CA ILE A 15 4.19 7.86 -3.55
C ILE A 15 4.36 8.29 -5.02
N GLY A 16 3.36 8.94 -5.61
CA GLY A 16 3.42 9.43 -6.99
C GLY A 16 3.07 8.37 -8.03
N LEU A 17 2.45 7.26 -7.62
CA LEU A 17 2.02 6.20 -8.54
C LEU A 17 0.61 6.47 -9.06
N PRO A 18 0.37 6.43 -10.37
CA PRO A 18 -0.93 6.76 -10.96
C PRO A 18 -1.92 5.59 -10.84
N VAL A 19 -2.26 5.20 -9.61
CA VAL A 19 -3.17 4.09 -9.31
C VAL A 19 -4.60 4.57 -9.07
N THR A 20 -5.56 3.71 -9.39
CA THR A 20 -6.98 3.86 -9.10
C THR A 20 -7.46 2.74 -8.17
N ALA A 21 -8.71 2.83 -7.70
CA ALA A 21 -9.32 1.76 -6.92
C ALA A 21 -9.38 0.42 -7.68
N ASP A 22 -9.49 0.45 -9.02
CA ASP A 22 -9.51 -0.76 -9.84
C ASP A 22 -8.11 -1.41 -9.97
N ASP A 23 -7.04 -0.68 -9.67
CA ASP A 23 -5.66 -1.18 -9.75
C ASP A 23 -5.22 -1.91 -8.48
N ILE A 24 -5.93 -1.77 -7.35
CA ILE A 24 -5.46 -2.26 -6.05
C ILE A 24 -5.32 -3.79 -5.98
N ALA A 25 -6.13 -4.49 -6.79
CA ALA A 25 -6.14 -5.95 -6.86
C ALA A 25 -5.17 -6.49 -7.93
N ARG A 26 -4.51 -5.61 -8.70
CA ARG A 26 -3.49 -6.01 -9.67
C ARG A 26 -2.20 -6.42 -8.99
N ASP A 27 -1.44 -7.25 -9.67
CA ASP A 27 -0.10 -7.61 -9.22
C ASP A 27 0.79 -6.36 -9.20
N LEU A 28 1.54 -6.16 -8.11
CA LEU A 28 2.45 -5.04 -7.94
C LEU A 28 3.48 -4.97 -9.07
N ALA A 29 3.91 -6.09 -9.63
CA ALA A 29 4.84 -6.14 -10.76
C ALA A 29 4.23 -5.59 -12.06
N GLU A 30 2.91 -5.51 -12.16
CA GLU A 30 2.19 -4.95 -13.30
C GLU A 30 1.88 -3.45 -13.12
N LEU A 31 2.09 -2.89 -11.93
CA LEU A 31 1.86 -1.48 -11.66
C LEU A 31 2.98 -0.61 -12.26
N PRO A 32 2.66 0.32 -13.18
CA PRO A 32 3.66 1.19 -13.78
C PRO A 32 4.39 2.03 -12.73
N GLY A 33 5.72 1.93 -12.71
CA GLY A 33 6.57 2.69 -11.80
C GLY A 33 6.74 2.09 -10.40
N TRP A 34 6.12 0.94 -10.09
CA TRP A 34 6.30 0.27 -8.81
C TRP A 34 7.74 -0.23 -8.61
N ASP A 35 8.25 -0.12 -7.38
CA ASP A 35 9.54 -0.69 -6.97
C ASP A 35 9.58 -0.99 -5.46
N SER A 36 10.68 -1.60 -4.99
CA SER A 36 10.87 -1.94 -3.58
C SER A 36 10.99 -0.72 -2.65
N VAL A 37 11.40 0.44 -3.15
CA VAL A 37 11.46 1.68 -2.36
C VAL A 37 10.05 2.22 -2.13
N HIS A 38 9.16 2.10 -3.10
CA HIS A 38 7.75 2.42 -2.94
C HIS A 38 7.09 1.53 -1.88
N LEU A 39 7.43 0.24 -1.81
CA LEU A 39 6.96 -0.67 -0.75
C LEU A 39 7.39 -0.19 0.65
N LEU A 40 8.67 0.12 0.82
CA LEU A 40 9.21 0.62 2.09
C LEU A 40 8.59 1.95 2.49
N THR A 41 8.43 2.84 1.52
CA THR A 41 7.82 4.16 1.73
C THR A 41 6.36 4.04 2.13
N LEU A 42 5.60 3.18 1.43
CA LEU A 42 4.21 2.89 1.75
C LEU A 42 4.07 2.33 3.17
N LEU A 43 4.88 1.32 3.52
CA LEU A 43 4.91 0.75 4.87
C LEU A 43 5.09 1.85 5.94
N LEU A 44 6.08 2.72 5.78
CA LEU A 44 6.34 3.81 6.72
C LEU A 44 5.18 4.81 6.82
N ILE A 45 4.56 5.17 5.69
CA ILE A 45 3.39 6.06 5.69
C ILE A 45 2.22 5.41 6.44
N MET A 46 1.97 4.13 6.17
CA MET A 46 0.87 3.37 6.76
C MET A 46 1.05 3.20 8.26
N GLU A 47 2.24 2.89 8.74
CA GLU A 47 2.53 2.80 10.17
C GLU A 47 2.34 4.16 10.87
N ARG A 48 2.79 5.26 10.25
CA ARG A 48 2.59 6.63 10.79
C ARG A 48 1.11 7.01 10.85
N ARG A 49 0.35 6.71 9.80
CA ARG A 49 -1.09 7.05 9.70
C ARG A 49 -1.97 6.23 10.62
N THR A 50 -1.62 4.96 10.83
CA THR A 50 -2.40 4.05 11.67
C THR A 50 -1.93 4.02 13.12
N GLY A 51 -0.70 4.47 13.40
CA GLY A 51 -0.07 4.33 14.71
C GLY A 51 0.24 2.88 15.09
N ARG A 52 0.22 1.96 14.11
CA ARG A 52 0.43 0.52 14.29
C ARG A 52 1.69 0.09 13.56
N ARG A 53 2.38 -0.92 14.09
CA ARG A 53 3.42 -1.62 13.34
C ARG A 53 2.78 -2.63 12.40
N ILE A 54 3.30 -2.72 11.18
CA ILE A 54 2.87 -3.69 10.17
C ILE A 54 4.02 -4.69 9.98
N SER A 55 3.70 -5.98 9.87
CA SER A 55 4.69 -7.04 9.68
C SER A 55 5.38 -6.87 8.33
N MET A 56 6.66 -6.49 8.34
CA MET A 56 7.47 -6.39 7.12
C MET A 56 7.54 -7.73 6.34
N PRO A 57 7.72 -8.90 6.98
CA PRO A 57 7.62 -10.18 6.28
C PRO A 57 6.30 -10.34 5.50
N ASP A 58 5.16 -10.03 6.13
CA ASP A 58 3.85 -10.19 5.51
C ASP A 58 3.67 -9.21 4.33
N VAL A 59 4.22 -8.00 4.45
CA VAL A 59 4.22 -7.01 3.35
C VAL A 59 5.09 -7.48 2.18
N LEU A 60 6.21 -8.15 2.44
CA LEU A 60 7.06 -8.72 1.39
C LEU A 60 6.39 -9.91 0.67
N GLU A 61 5.45 -10.59 1.33
CA GLU A 61 4.65 -11.66 0.73
C GLU A 61 3.42 -11.13 -0.04
N ALA A 62 3.02 -9.87 0.21
CA ALA A 62 1.92 -9.24 -0.49
C ALA A 62 2.23 -9.02 -1.98
N LYS A 63 1.31 -9.43 -2.83
CA LYS A 63 1.36 -9.30 -4.29
C LYS A 63 0.55 -8.14 -4.83
N THR A 64 -0.33 -7.55 -4.01
CA THR A 64 -1.25 -6.50 -4.43
C THR A 64 -1.28 -5.38 -3.39
N LEU A 65 -1.67 -4.18 -3.82
CA LEU A 65 -1.88 -3.04 -2.91
C LEU A 65 -3.02 -3.32 -1.92
N GLU A 66 -4.04 -4.07 -2.34
CA GLU A 66 -5.13 -4.52 -1.47
C GLU A 66 -4.64 -5.36 -0.29
N GLN A 67 -3.74 -6.32 -0.53
CA GLN A 67 -3.18 -7.15 0.54
C GLN A 67 -2.40 -6.31 1.55
N ILE A 68 -1.62 -5.33 1.08
CA ILE A 68 -0.90 -4.39 1.96
C ILE A 68 -1.89 -3.54 2.78
N TYR A 69 -2.97 -3.06 2.15
CA TYR A 69 -4.02 -2.32 2.86
C TYR A 69 -4.65 -3.15 3.97
N LEU A 70 -4.99 -4.42 3.69
CA LEU A 70 -5.58 -5.35 4.67
C LEU A 70 -4.66 -5.56 5.87
N LEU A 71 -3.35 -5.72 5.67
CA LEU A 71 -2.38 -5.83 6.79
C LEU A 71 -2.37 -4.60 7.71
N ALA A 72 -2.77 -3.43 7.22
CA ALA A 72 -2.83 -2.20 8.01
C ALA A 72 -4.18 -2.01 8.74
N VAL A 73 -5.27 -2.54 8.18
CA VAL A 73 -6.63 -2.38 8.76
C VAL A 73 -7.11 -3.57 9.56
N GLU A 74 -6.69 -4.80 9.21
CA GLU A 74 -7.02 -6.01 9.95
C GLU A 74 -6.29 -6.05 11.29
N ARG A 75 -6.89 -6.75 12.26
CA ARG A 75 -6.49 -6.74 13.67
C ARG A 75 -5.78 -8.01 14.08
#